data_AF-A0A0P1ALI0-F1
#
_entry.id   AF-A0A0P1ALI0-F1
#
_cell.length_a   1.000
_cell.length_b   1.000
_cell.length_c   1.000
_cell.angle_alpha   90.00
_cell.angle_beta   90.00
_cell.angle_gamma   90.00
#
_symmetry.space_group_name_H-M   'P 1'
#
loop_
_entity.id
_entity.type
_entity.pdbx_description
1 polymer ?
#
loop_
_entity_poly.entity_id
_entity_poly.type
_entity_poly.pdbx_seq_one_letter_code
_entity_poly.pdbx_strand_id
1 'polypeptide(L)'
;MEALFGKLYEHETPEAHRQYGFMRKVEPMQRALKDLGAVVLLVGVRADQTEHRQQMKLVNVYDGRLKICPILNWSKDKIEQYMTINQLEYHPLKALGYESVGDAHSSRPVTDADKGNDRAGRFNGKHQECGLHLDMHDMKIEDLRFDNPLPKPEHKLLRLTKREKGITLFTKPTCKYCVAAKDIIRERKWMFDEVSVPKDISLQLLQQIVGKPVQSVPQIFLDGQYIGGYAEFVTHLGIPSHFN
;
A
#
# COMPACT_ATOMS: atom_id res chain seq x y z
N MET A 1 -2.25 1.16 25.59
CA MET A 1 -2.15 2.64 25.55
C MET A 1 -2.91 3.23 26.72
N GLU A 2 -4.25 3.12 26.80
CA GLU A 2 -5.01 3.62 27.96
C GLU A 2 -4.61 2.92 29.28
N ALA A 3 -4.33 1.61 29.23
CA ALA A 3 -3.80 0.89 30.38
C ALA A 3 -2.41 1.37 30.86
N LEU A 4 -1.64 2.05 30.01
CA LEU A 4 -0.27 2.51 30.31
C LEU A 4 -0.21 4.01 30.58
N PHE A 5 -1.06 4.81 29.92
CA PHE A 5 -0.99 6.27 29.90
C PHE A 5 -2.32 6.95 30.31
N GLY A 6 -3.35 6.16 30.65
CA GLY A 6 -4.69 6.69 30.85
C GLY A 6 -5.32 7.25 29.57
N LYS A 7 -6.40 8.01 29.73
CA LYS A 7 -7.12 8.64 28.63
C LYS A 7 -6.49 9.99 28.28
N LEU A 8 -5.38 9.94 27.55
CA LEU A 8 -4.60 11.13 27.14
C LEU A 8 -5.44 12.24 26.47
N TYR A 9 -6.56 11.91 25.83
CA TYR A 9 -7.45 12.89 25.19
C TYR A 9 -8.33 13.68 26.18
N GLU A 10 -8.46 13.23 27.44
CA GLU A 10 -9.15 13.97 28.51
C GLU A 10 -8.25 15.00 29.19
N HIS A 11 -6.92 14.89 29.02
CA HIS A 11 -5.98 15.86 29.56
C HIS A 11 -5.87 17.07 28.63
N GLU A 12 -6.21 18.26 29.11
CA GLU A 12 -6.17 19.50 28.32
C GLU A 12 -4.76 20.06 28.07
N THR A 13 -3.72 19.22 28.12
CA THR A 13 -2.34 19.65 27.90
C THR A 13 -1.92 19.41 26.45
N PRO A 14 -1.18 20.35 25.82
CA PRO A 14 -0.67 20.17 24.47
C PRO A 14 0.19 18.90 24.32
N GLU A 15 0.93 18.53 25.36
CA GLU A 15 1.77 17.33 25.38
C GLU A 15 0.96 16.04 25.31
N ALA A 16 -0.12 15.93 26.09
CA ALA A 16 -1.00 14.76 26.07
C ALA A 16 -1.69 14.60 24.70
N HIS A 17 -2.14 15.70 24.09
CA HIS A 17 -2.72 15.68 22.74
C HIS A 17 -1.70 15.31 21.67
N ARG A 18 -0.45 15.79 21.76
CA ARG A 18 0.65 15.38 20.87
C ARG A 18 0.95 13.89 21.00
N GLN A 19 1.09 13.41 22.23
CA GLN A 19 1.39 12.00 22.50
C GLN A 19 0.26 11.08 22.01
N TYR A 20 -1.00 11.45 22.26
CA TYR A 20 -2.16 10.75 21.72
C TYR A 20 -2.14 10.71 20.18
N GLY A 21 -1.94 11.87 19.55
CA GLY A 21 -1.89 12.00 18.09
C GLY A 21 -0.77 11.14 17.48
N PHE A 22 0.41 11.12 18.11
CA PHE A 22 1.52 10.30 17.67
C PHE A 22 1.19 8.81 17.74
N MET A 23 0.78 8.30 18.91
CA MET A 23 0.53 6.88 19.11
C MET A 23 -0.68 6.33 18.34
N ARG A 24 -1.69 7.17 18.08
CA ARG A 24 -2.94 6.72 17.43
C ARG A 24 -3.01 6.98 15.94
N LYS A 25 -2.16 7.88 15.43
CA LYS A 25 -2.26 8.34 14.05
C LYS A 25 -0.92 8.30 13.35
N VAL A 26 0.09 8.98 13.89
CA VAL A 26 1.39 9.14 13.21
C VAL A 26 2.16 7.82 13.15
N GLU A 27 2.46 7.20 14.30
CA GLU A 27 3.22 5.94 14.35
C GLU A 27 2.52 4.82 13.57
N PRO A 28 1.21 4.55 13.75
CA PRO A 28 0.57 3.45 13.04
C PRO A 28 0.56 3.65 11.52
N MET A 29 0.39 4.90 11.06
CA MET A 29 0.47 5.22 9.64
C MET A 29 1.90 5.01 9.12
N GLN A 30 2.91 5.54 9.81
CA GLN A 30 4.31 5.41 9.40
C GLN A 30 4.74 3.94 9.34
N ARG A 31 4.37 3.13 10.33
CA ARG A 31 4.62 1.69 10.34
C ARG A 31 3.92 0.99 9.17
N ALA A 32 2.63 1.26 8.95
CA ALA A 32 1.90 0.67 7.82
C ALA A 32 2.52 1.06 6.47
N LEU A 33 2.91 2.32 6.27
CA LEU A 33 3.57 2.78 5.04
C LEU A 33 4.92 2.10 4.82
N LYS A 34 5.69 1.85 5.89
CA LYS A 34 6.95 1.11 5.83
C LYS A 34 6.74 -0.36 5.50
N ASP A 35 5.81 -1.02 6.20
CA ASP A 35 5.52 -2.44 6.03
C ASP A 35 5.02 -2.75 4.61
N LEU A 36 4.17 -1.86 4.06
CA LEU A 36 3.67 -1.93 2.69
C LEU A 36 4.70 -1.53 1.63
N GLY A 37 5.85 -0.97 2.02
CA GLY A 37 6.82 -0.40 1.07
C GLY A 37 6.22 0.72 0.22
N ALA A 38 5.29 1.49 0.79
CA ALA A 38 4.57 2.52 0.06
C ALA A 38 5.53 3.65 -0.32
N VAL A 39 5.58 3.99 -1.62
CA VAL A 39 6.40 5.08 -2.16
C VAL A 39 5.58 6.31 -2.55
N VAL A 40 4.26 6.12 -2.70
CA VAL A 40 3.28 7.18 -2.95
C VAL A 40 2.10 7.01 -1.99
N LEU A 41 1.63 8.13 -1.44
CA LEU A 41 0.43 8.26 -0.63
C LEU A 41 -0.55 9.23 -1.31
N LEU A 42 -1.77 8.78 -1.58
CA LEU A 42 -2.87 9.64 -2.03
C LEU A 42 -3.63 10.16 -0.81
N VAL A 43 -3.89 11.46 -0.77
CA VAL A 43 -4.53 12.12 0.38
C VAL A 43 -5.72 12.98 -0.07
N GLY A 44 -6.87 12.74 0.57
CA GLY A 44 -8.11 13.48 0.33
C GLY A 44 -8.19 14.80 1.10
N VAL A 45 -7.21 15.69 0.91
CA VAL A 45 -7.22 17.05 1.48
C VAL A 45 -7.64 18.06 0.40
N ARG A 46 -8.32 19.13 0.83
CA ARG A 46 -8.66 20.28 0.00
C ARG A 46 -8.08 21.56 0.60
N ALA A 47 -7.68 22.50 -0.25
CA ALA A 47 -7.10 23.78 0.15
C ALA A 47 -8.12 24.64 0.92
N ASP A 48 -9.41 24.52 0.60
CA ASP A 48 -10.50 25.29 1.22
C ASP A 48 -10.86 24.88 2.67
N GLN A 49 -10.18 23.88 3.23
CA GLN A 49 -10.53 23.31 4.53
C GLN A 49 -9.85 23.98 5.73
N THR A 50 -8.61 24.47 5.58
CA THR A 50 -7.84 25.18 6.62
C THR A 50 -6.76 26.07 5.97
N GLU A 51 -6.26 27.08 6.68
CA GLU A 51 -5.14 27.92 6.21
C GLU A 51 -3.88 27.11 5.89
N HIS A 52 -3.54 26.12 6.73
CA HIS A 52 -2.38 25.23 6.50
C HIS A 52 -2.51 24.45 5.18
N ARG A 53 -3.73 24.00 4.83
CA ARG A 53 -3.96 23.25 3.59
C ARG A 53 -3.88 24.13 2.35
N GLN A 54 -4.12 25.43 2.45
CA GLN A 54 -3.96 26.36 1.32
C GLN A 54 -2.50 26.44 0.85
N GLN A 55 -1.54 26.19 1.74
CA GLN A 55 -0.11 26.22 1.43
C GLN A 55 0.41 24.90 0.85
N MET A 56 -0.40 23.83 0.86
CA MET A 56 0.01 22.53 0.31
C MET A 56 0.11 22.59 -1.21
N LYS A 57 1.00 21.75 -1.78
CA LYS A 57 1.10 21.55 -3.23
C LYS A 57 0.31 20.31 -3.63
N LEU A 58 0.02 20.19 -4.93
CA LEU A 58 -0.61 18.97 -5.49
C LEU A 58 0.25 17.72 -5.22
N VAL A 59 1.58 17.90 -5.26
CA VAL A 59 2.58 16.88 -4.96
C VAL A 59 3.54 17.45 -3.91
N ASN A 60 3.68 16.74 -2.81
CA ASN A 60 4.58 17.06 -1.70
C ASN A 60 5.49 15.86 -1.44
N VAL A 61 6.61 16.10 -0.78
CA VAL A 61 7.46 15.03 -0.26
C VAL A 61 7.24 14.91 1.25
N TYR A 62 7.10 13.69 1.74
CA TYR A 62 6.92 13.41 3.17
C TYR A 62 7.62 12.10 3.51
N ASP A 63 8.56 12.13 4.45
CA ASP A 63 9.27 10.93 4.94
C ASP A 63 9.80 10.03 3.80
N GLY A 64 10.41 10.64 2.78
CA GLY A 64 11.01 9.94 1.64
C GLY A 64 9.99 9.43 0.61
N ARG A 65 8.73 9.87 0.70
CA ARG A 65 7.63 9.42 -0.16
C ARG A 65 6.94 10.59 -0.84
N LEU A 66 6.29 10.31 -1.97
CA LEU A 66 5.40 11.28 -2.60
C LEU A 66 4.05 11.28 -1.89
N LYS A 67 3.58 12.46 -1.51
CA LYS A 67 2.23 12.71 -1.02
C LYS A 67 1.47 13.51 -2.07
N ILE A 68 0.52 12.87 -2.74
CA ILE A 68 -0.28 13.47 -3.80
C ILE A 68 -1.66 13.81 -3.24
N CYS A 69 -2.16 15.01 -3.55
CA CYS A 69 -3.44 15.54 -3.08
C CYS A 69 -4.39 15.77 -4.27
N PRO A 70 -5.04 14.74 -4.84
CA PRO A 70 -5.73 14.85 -6.13
C PRO A 70 -6.89 15.84 -6.16
N ILE A 71 -7.53 16.05 -5.01
CA ILE A 71 -8.70 16.93 -4.84
C ILE A 71 -8.33 18.26 -4.16
N LEU A 72 -7.04 18.61 -4.11
CA LEU A 72 -6.57 19.80 -3.39
C LEU A 72 -7.30 21.08 -3.82
N ASN A 73 -7.51 21.24 -5.13
CA ASN A 73 -8.14 22.43 -5.71
C ASN A 73 -9.65 22.25 -5.96
N TRP A 74 -10.28 21.23 -5.36
CA TRP A 74 -11.73 21.06 -5.48
C TRP A 74 -12.42 21.88 -4.38
N SER A 75 -13.49 22.57 -4.76
CA SER A 75 -14.40 23.19 -3.79
C SER A 75 -15.33 22.15 -3.17
N LYS A 76 -15.96 22.52 -2.05
CA LYS A 76 -17.08 21.75 -1.47
C LYS A 76 -18.16 21.42 -2.51
N ASP A 77 -18.64 22.40 -3.26
CA ASP A 77 -19.70 22.19 -4.27
C ASP A 77 -19.29 21.18 -5.33
N LYS A 78 -18.03 21.20 -5.76
CA LYS A 78 -17.51 20.24 -6.74
C LYS A 78 -17.49 18.81 -6.16
N ILE A 79 -17.17 18.67 -4.88
CA ILE A 79 -17.28 17.37 -4.19
C ILE A 79 -18.74 16.92 -4.16
N GLU A 80 -19.68 17.79 -3.83
CA GLU A 80 -21.11 17.45 -3.76
C GLU A 80 -21.69 17.06 -5.13
N GLN A 81 -21.32 17.79 -6.18
CA GLN A 81 -21.65 17.43 -7.56
C GLN A 81 -21.06 16.06 -7.94
N TYR A 82 -19.78 15.81 -7.61
CA TYR A 82 -19.14 14.54 -7.89
C TYR A 82 -19.80 13.38 -7.17
N MET A 83 -20.13 13.55 -5.88
CA MET A 83 -20.84 12.53 -5.09
C MET A 83 -22.20 12.21 -5.72
N THR A 84 -22.95 13.23 -6.14
CA THR A 84 -24.27 13.08 -6.76
C THR A 84 -24.21 12.37 -8.11
N ILE A 85 -23.33 12.84 -9.02
CA ILE A 85 -23.19 12.28 -10.38
C ILE A 85 -22.77 10.80 -10.31
N ASN A 86 -21.91 10.46 -9.36
CA ASN A 86 -21.40 9.10 -9.19
C ASN A 86 -22.21 8.25 -8.19
N GLN A 87 -23.33 8.77 -7.68
CA GLN A 87 -24.22 8.07 -6.74
C GLN A 87 -23.47 7.52 -5.51
N LEU A 88 -22.55 8.33 -4.97
CA LEU A 88 -21.76 7.96 -3.80
C LEU A 88 -22.51 8.31 -2.51
N GLU A 89 -22.48 7.39 -1.55
CA GLU A 89 -23.10 7.60 -0.25
C GLU A 89 -22.22 8.46 0.66
N TYR A 90 -22.86 9.36 1.40
CA TYR A 90 -22.21 10.05 2.50
C TYR A 90 -22.16 9.18 3.75
N HIS A 91 -21.18 9.45 4.61
CA HIS A 91 -21.15 8.86 5.93
C HIS A 91 -22.46 9.20 6.69
N PRO A 92 -23.12 8.25 7.40
CA PRO A 92 -24.41 8.48 8.05
C PRO A 92 -24.44 9.69 9.01
N LEU A 93 -23.32 9.96 9.68
CA LEU A 93 -23.18 11.13 10.57
C LEU A 93 -23.32 12.48 9.86
N LYS A 94 -23.14 12.56 8.54
CA LYS A 94 -23.38 13.81 7.80
C LYS A 94 -24.84 14.24 7.91
N ALA A 95 -25.79 13.30 7.90
CA ALA A 95 -27.21 13.58 8.13
C ALA A 95 -27.50 14.10 9.55
N LEU A 96 -26.59 13.87 10.49
CA LEU A 96 -26.65 14.38 11.87
C LEU A 96 -25.85 15.69 12.05
N GLY A 97 -25.44 16.34 10.95
CA GLY A 97 -24.70 17.61 10.99
C GLY A 97 -23.20 17.49 11.19
N TYR A 98 -22.61 16.28 11.11
CA TYR A 98 -21.15 16.13 11.13
C TYR A 98 -20.55 16.35 9.74
N GLU A 99 -20.15 17.59 9.45
CA GLU A 99 -19.42 17.93 8.20
C GLU A 99 -17.99 17.38 8.18
N SER A 100 -17.38 17.16 9.35
CA SER A 100 -16.03 16.60 9.50
C SER A 100 -15.98 15.62 10.66
N VAL A 101 -15.61 14.37 10.37
CA VAL A 101 -15.62 13.25 11.32
C VAL A 101 -14.19 12.80 11.62
N GLY A 102 -13.92 12.48 12.88
CA GLY A 102 -12.77 11.68 13.30
C GLY A 102 -13.07 11.03 14.64
N ASP A 103 -12.13 11.02 15.60
CA ASP A 103 -12.38 10.35 16.88
C ASP A 103 -13.60 10.92 17.62
N ALA A 104 -14.37 10.05 18.28
CA ALA A 104 -15.63 10.40 18.93
C ALA A 104 -15.48 11.50 20.00
N HIS A 105 -14.36 11.51 20.72
CA HIS A 105 -14.05 12.51 21.75
C HIS A 105 -13.60 13.88 21.21
N SER A 106 -13.39 14.01 19.90
CA SER A 106 -12.87 15.24 19.27
C SER A 106 -13.65 15.66 18.03
N SER A 107 -14.90 15.21 17.90
CA SER A 107 -15.81 15.55 16.80
C SER A 107 -17.18 15.92 17.32
N ARG A 108 -17.75 17.03 16.85
CA ARG A 108 -19.13 17.44 17.09
C ARG A 108 -19.82 17.88 15.79
N PRO A 109 -21.16 17.89 15.73
CA PRO A 109 -21.89 18.54 14.64
C PRO A 109 -21.51 20.01 14.52
N VAL A 110 -21.57 20.55 13.31
CA VAL A 110 -21.47 22.00 13.07
C VAL A 110 -22.79 22.68 13.45
N THR A 111 -22.69 23.93 13.91
CA THR A 111 -23.82 24.78 14.29
C THR A 111 -23.94 25.97 13.35
N ASP A 112 -24.99 26.77 13.48
CA ASP A 112 -25.15 28.00 12.68
C ASP A 112 -23.99 28.99 12.84
N ALA A 113 -23.33 29.00 14.01
CA ALA A 113 -22.15 29.83 14.28
C ALA A 113 -20.89 29.36 13.53
N ASP A 114 -20.89 28.11 13.02
CA ASP A 114 -19.77 27.48 12.34
C ASP A 114 -19.88 27.59 10.79
N LYS A 115 -20.88 28.30 10.28
CA LYS A 115 -21.11 28.43 8.83
C LYS A 115 -19.86 28.92 8.10
N GLY A 116 -19.49 28.21 7.03
CA GLY A 116 -18.29 28.49 6.24
C GLY A 116 -17.02 27.77 6.73
N ASN A 117 -17.08 27.04 7.87
CA ASN A 117 -15.98 26.21 8.35
C ASN A 117 -16.44 24.77 8.61
N ASP A 118 -16.34 23.92 7.57
CA ASP A 118 -16.66 22.48 7.63
C ASP A 118 -15.91 21.72 8.74
N ARG A 119 -14.76 22.25 9.20
CA ARG A 119 -13.90 21.62 10.20
C ARG A 119 -14.07 22.19 11.62
N ALA A 120 -14.95 23.15 11.84
CA ALA A 120 -15.14 23.78 13.15
C ALA A 120 -15.53 22.80 14.26
N GLY A 121 -16.20 21.70 13.89
CA GLY A 121 -16.56 20.62 14.82
C GLY A 121 -15.39 19.75 15.30
N ARG A 122 -14.16 19.98 14.82
CA ARG A 122 -12.96 19.20 15.20
C ARG A 122 -12.25 19.85 16.39
N PHE A 123 -11.83 19.03 17.36
CA PHE A 123 -10.99 19.45 18.50
C PHE A 123 -11.52 20.68 19.27
N ASN A 124 -12.85 20.83 19.38
CA ASN A 124 -13.50 21.99 20.01
C ASN A 124 -13.00 23.36 19.46
N GLY A 125 -12.58 23.41 18.19
CA GLY A 125 -12.06 24.61 17.53
C GLY A 125 -10.59 24.98 17.84
N LYS A 126 -9.91 24.24 18.74
CA LYS A 126 -8.55 24.60 19.21
C LYS A 126 -7.42 24.12 18.31
N HIS A 127 -7.60 23.01 17.59
CA HIS A 127 -6.58 22.45 16.70
C HIS A 127 -7.22 21.99 15.40
N GLN A 128 -6.92 22.67 14.30
CA GLN A 128 -7.58 22.36 13.03
C GLN A 128 -6.82 21.35 12.17
N GLU A 129 -5.55 21.05 12.47
CA GLU A 129 -4.76 20.06 11.73
C GLU A 129 -4.39 18.84 12.57
N CYS A 130 -4.42 17.69 11.92
CA CYS A 130 -4.00 16.43 12.51
C CYS A 130 -2.47 16.28 12.35
N GLY A 131 -1.79 15.69 13.34
CA GLY A 131 -0.34 15.42 13.28
C GLY A 131 0.12 14.64 12.03
N LEU A 132 -0.79 13.97 11.33
CA LEU A 132 -0.57 13.33 10.02
C LEU A 132 -0.12 14.29 8.90
N HIS A 133 -0.31 15.60 9.09
CA HIS A 133 -0.08 16.60 8.04
C HIS A 133 0.76 17.79 8.50
N LEU A 134 1.30 17.74 9.73
CA LEU A 134 2.06 18.83 10.33
C LEU A 134 3.54 18.78 9.96
N ASP A 135 4.15 17.59 9.96
CA ASP A 135 5.58 17.45 9.65
C ASP A 135 5.84 17.28 8.16
N MET A 136 5.62 18.33 7.37
CA MET A 136 6.12 18.37 5.99
C MET A 136 7.61 18.70 6.04
N HIS A 137 8.46 17.70 6.32
CA HIS A 137 9.91 17.88 6.20
C HIS A 137 10.26 18.32 4.78
N ASP A 138 11.05 19.40 4.69
CA ASP A 138 11.52 20.12 3.51
C ASP A 138 12.42 19.31 2.57
N MET A 139 12.01 18.10 2.19
CA MET A 139 12.71 17.37 1.14
C MET A 139 12.23 17.85 -0.22
N LYS A 140 13.15 18.22 -1.10
CA LYS A 140 12.82 18.58 -2.47
C LYS A 140 12.53 17.32 -3.25
N ILE A 141 11.68 17.44 -4.28
CA ILE A 141 11.42 16.31 -5.19
C ILE A 141 12.74 15.86 -5.84
N GLU A 142 13.68 16.80 -6.08
CA GLU A 142 15.01 16.50 -6.61
C GLU A 142 15.86 15.61 -5.69
N ASP A 143 15.61 15.65 -4.38
CA ASP A 143 16.33 14.85 -3.37
C ASP A 143 15.76 13.44 -3.23
N LEU A 144 14.59 13.17 -3.82
CA LEU A 144 14.05 11.83 -3.90
C LEU A 144 14.88 10.99 -4.85
N ARG A 145 15.78 10.21 -4.26
CA ARG A 145 16.35 9.06 -4.93
C ARG A 145 15.29 7.99 -5.06
N PHE A 146 14.60 8.00 -6.21
CA PHE A 146 13.99 6.78 -6.72
C PHE A 146 15.12 5.87 -7.20
N ASP A 147 15.96 5.40 -6.28
CA ASP A 147 16.70 4.17 -6.47
C ASP A 147 15.60 3.12 -6.57
N ASN A 148 15.14 2.91 -7.80
CA ASN A 148 14.04 2.05 -8.24
C ASN A 148 13.54 1.18 -7.09
N PRO A 149 12.33 1.43 -6.52
CA PRO A 149 11.74 0.49 -5.58
C PRO A 149 11.28 -0.71 -6.42
N LEU A 150 12.23 -1.40 -7.04
CA LEU A 150 12.02 -2.76 -7.47
C LEU A 150 11.48 -3.46 -6.24
N PRO A 151 10.33 -4.12 -6.39
CA PRO A 151 9.66 -4.76 -5.28
C PRO A 151 10.68 -5.61 -4.54
N LYS A 152 10.69 -5.52 -3.19
CA LYS A 152 11.40 -6.48 -2.34
C LYS A 152 11.22 -7.87 -2.98
N PRO A 153 12.26 -8.72 -3.06
CA PRO A 153 12.21 -9.97 -3.84
C PRO A 153 10.91 -10.75 -3.62
N GLU A 154 10.44 -10.83 -2.38
CA GLU A 154 9.14 -11.38 -1.98
C GLU A 154 7.93 -10.89 -2.82
N HIS A 155 7.80 -9.57 -3.07
CA HIS A 155 6.71 -8.99 -3.86
C HIS A 155 6.87 -9.23 -5.37
N LYS A 156 8.10 -9.25 -5.89
CA LYS A 156 8.37 -9.64 -7.29
C LYS A 156 7.92 -11.07 -7.50
N LEU A 157 8.31 -11.96 -6.59
CA LEU A 157 7.98 -13.37 -6.66
C LEU A 157 6.49 -13.63 -6.50
N LEU A 158 5.81 -12.97 -5.56
CA LEU A 158 4.35 -13.07 -5.43
C LEU A 158 3.63 -12.68 -6.72
N ARG A 159 4.11 -11.65 -7.44
CA ARG A 159 3.55 -11.29 -8.75
C ARG A 159 3.80 -12.38 -9.79
N LEU A 160 5.01 -12.94 -9.84
CA LEU A 160 5.37 -13.99 -10.80
C LEU A 160 4.59 -15.29 -10.55
N THR A 161 4.39 -15.67 -9.29
CA THR A 161 3.76 -16.95 -8.92
C THR A 161 2.24 -16.89 -8.74
N LYS A 162 1.62 -15.69 -8.71
CA LYS A 162 0.16 -15.52 -8.58
C LYS A 162 -0.50 -14.79 -9.75
N ARG A 163 0.20 -14.63 -10.88
CA ARG A 163 -0.37 -13.96 -12.06
C ARG A 163 -1.41 -14.84 -12.76
N GLU A 164 -2.42 -14.21 -13.35
CA GLU A 164 -3.47 -14.91 -14.12
C GLU A 164 -2.94 -15.58 -15.40
N LYS A 165 -1.85 -15.05 -15.99
CA LYS A 165 -1.25 -15.61 -17.22
C LYS A 165 0.27 -15.54 -17.21
N GLY A 166 0.92 -16.65 -17.55
CA GLY A 166 2.36 -16.74 -17.84
C GLY A 166 3.10 -17.81 -17.02
N ILE A 167 4.34 -18.10 -17.44
CA ILE A 167 5.16 -19.20 -16.91
C ILE A 167 6.32 -18.69 -16.06
N THR A 168 6.43 -19.14 -14.81
CA THR A 168 7.57 -18.82 -13.94
C THR A 168 8.34 -20.07 -13.60
N LEU A 169 9.65 -20.04 -13.84
CA LEU A 169 10.54 -21.18 -13.71
C LEU A 169 11.64 -20.88 -12.69
N PHE A 170 11.69 -21.66 -11.62
CA PHE A 170 12.76 -21.64 -10.64
C PHE A 170 13.85 -22.63 -11.03
N THR A 171 15.09 -22.17 -11.21
CA THR A 171 16.19 -22.98 -11.78
C THR A 171 17.44 -22.97 -10.91
N LYS A 172 18.35 -23.92 -11.14
CA LYS A 172 19.74 -23.87 -10.67
C LYS A 172 20.68 -23.91 -11.87
N PRO A 173 21.89 -23.31 -11.78
CA PRO A 173 22.97 -23.62 -12.71
C PRO A 173 23.18 -25.14 -12.80
N THR A 174 23.62 -25.63 -13.96
CA THR A 174 23.97 -27.05 -14.23
C THR A 174 22.85 -28.09 -14.07
N CYS A 175 21.59 -27.65 -13.89
CA CYS A 175 20.42 -28.52 -13.77
C CYS A 175 19.90 -28.98 -15.15
N LYS A 176 20.12 -30.26 -15.51
CA LYS A 176 19.66 -30.85 -16.79
C LYS A 176 18.13 -30.76 -17.00
N TYR A 177 17.35 -30.96 -15.94
CA TYR A 177 15.89 -30.87 -15.99
C TYR A 177 15.40 -29.42 -16.20
N CYS A 178 16.15 -28.44 -15.69
CA CYS A 178 15.85 -27.03 -15.86
C CYS A 178 16.09 -26.59 -17.31
N VAL A 179 17.15 -27.12 -17.94
CA VAL A 179 17.41 -26.90 -19.37
C VAL A 179 16.28 -27.49 -20.21
N ALA A 180 15.93 -28.75 -19.98
CA ALA A 180 14.85 -29.39 -20.74
C ALA A 180 13.48 -28.73 -20.57
N ALA A 181 13.14 -28.26 -19.35
CA ALA A 181 11.92 -27.48 -19.14
C ALA A 181 11.92 -26.20 -19.99
N LYS A 182 13.05 -25.48 -20.05
CA LYS A 182 13.17 -24.28 -20.88
C LYS A 182 13.05 -24.59 -22.37
N ASP A 183 13.62 -25.70 -22.82
CA ASP A 183 13.59 -26.06 -24.23
C ASP A 183 12.16 -26.34 -24.69
N ILE A 184 11.37 -27.07 -23.90
CA ILE A 184 9.92 -27.27 -24.14
C ILE A 184 9.18 -25.93 -24.25
N ILE A 185 9.45 -25.00 -23.33
CA ILE A 185 8.82 -23.68 -23.30
C ILE A 185 9.22 -22.86 -24.55
N ARG A 186 10.50 -22.89 -24.94
CA ARG A 186 11.04 -22.16 -26.10
C ARG A 186 10.54 -22.72 -27.43
N GLU A 187 10.48 -24.04 -27.57
CA GLU A 187 9.93 -24.71 -28.77
C GLU A 187 8.48 -24.31 -29.01
N ARG A 188 7.70 -24.16 -27.94
CA ARG A 188 6.30 -23.69 -27.97
C ARG A 188 6.16 -22.18 -28.12
N LYS A 189 7.28 -21.45 -28.20
CA LYS A 189 7.35 -19.98 -28.27
C LYS A 189 6.62 -19.30 -27.10
N TRP A 190 6.61 -19.93 -25.94
CA TRP A 190 6.03 -19.35 -24.73
C TRP A 190 7.03 -18.43 -24.04
N MET A 191 6.53 -17.29 -23.55
CA MET A 191 7.32 -16.41 -22.70
C MET A 191 7.35 -16.95 -21.27
N PHE A 192 8.51 -16.84 -20.63
CA PHE A 192 8.68 -17.26 -19.24
C PHE A 192 9.62 -16.34 -18.47
N ASP A 193 9.40 -16.28 -17.16
CA ASP A 193 10.27 -15.61 -16.21
C ASP A 193 11.13 -16.66 -15.50
N GLU A 194 12.45 -16.51 -15.58
CA GLU A 194 13.38 -17.35 -14.85
C GLU A 194 13.81 -16.71 -13.53
N VAL A 195 13.79 -17.50 -12.45
CA VAL A 195 14.30 -17.10 -11.14
C VAL A 195 15.33 -18.14 -10.69
N SER A 196 16.57 -17.71 -10.47
CA SER A 196 17.65 -18.60 -10.06
C SER A 196 17.66 -18.85 -8.55
N VAL A 197 17.82 -20.11 -8.16
CA VAL A 197 18.10 -20.56 -6.80
C VAL A 197 19.57 -20.99 -6.76
N PRO A 198 20.40 -20.61 -5.78
CA PRO A 198 20.13 -19.68 -4.69
C PRO A 198 20.33 -18.20 -5.05
N LYS A 199 20.70 -17.87 -6.30
CA LYS A 199 21.21 -16.54 -6.69
C LYS A 199 20.18 -15.43 -6.49
N ASP A 200 18.94 -15.64 -6.93
CA ASP A 200 17.86 -14.66 -6.84
C ASP A 200 16.97 -14.90 -5.61
N ILE A 201 16.81 -16.16 -5.17
CA ILE A 201 16.12 -16.53 -3.93
C ILE A 201 16.73 -17.74 -3.22
N SER A 202 16.49 -17.87 -1.91
CA SER A 202 16.83 -19.08 -1.16
C SER A 202 15.84 -20.21 -1.41
N LEU A 203 16.28 -21.46 -1.20
CA LEU A 203 15.41 -22.63 -1.27
C LEU A 203 14.32 -22.59 -0.19
N GLN A 204 14.61 -22.03 0.98
CA GLN A 204 13.65 -21.86 2.07
C GLN A 204 12.51 -20.90 1.67
N LEU A 205 12.84 -19.80 1.00
CA LEU A 205 11.83 -18.87 0.49
C LEU A 205 10.96 -19.51 -0.59
N LEU A 206 11.55 -20.32 -1.48
CA LEU A 206 10.79 -21.09 -2.46
C LEU A 206 9.77 -22.04 -1.80
N GLN A 207 10.17 -22.73 -0.72
CA GLN A 207 9.27 -23.59 0.06
C GLN A 207 8.10 -22.81 0.65
N GLN A 208 8.34 -21.61 1.19
CA GLN A 208 7.28 -20.74 1.73
C GLN A 208 6.30 -20.30 0.63
N ILE A 209 6.79 -19.98 -0.57
CA ILE A 209 5.94 -19.57 -1.69
C ILE A 209 5.07 -20.73 -2.17
N VAL A 210 5.64 -21.92 -2.29
CA VAL A 210 4.92 -23.13 -2.72
C VAL A 210 3.94 -23.62 -1.63
N GLY A 211 4.24 -23.35 -0.36
CA GLY A 211 3.47 -23.85 0.78
C GLY A 211 3.69 -25.35 1.06
N LYS A 212 4.74 -25.95 0.48
CA LYS A 212 5.08 -27.38 0.59
C LYS A 212 6.60 -27.56 0.62
N PRO A 213 7.11 -28.68 1.17
CA PRO A 213 8.53 -29.00 1.06
C PRO A 213 8.97 -29.08 -0.41
N VAL A 214 10.06 -28.40 -0.74
CA VAL A 214 10.69 -28.35 -2.07
C VAL A 214 12.16 -28.68 -1.88
N GLN A 215 12.60 -29.79 -2.48
CA GLN A 215 13.97 -30.29 -2.35
C GLN A 215 14.79 -30.13 -3.65
N SER A 216 14.13 -29.92 -4.78
CA SER A 216 14.77 -29.91 -6.10
C SER A 216 14.28 -28.74 -6.98
N VAL A 217 14.94 -28.57 -8.11
CA VAL A 217 14.53 -27.69 -9.22
C VAL A 217 14.53 -28.53 -10.52
N PRO A 218 13.79 -28.14 -11.57
CA PRO A 218 12.98 -26.93 -11.68
C PRO A 218 11.77 -26.92 -10.76
N GLN A 219 11.24 -25.74 -10.43
CA GLN A 219 9.88 -25.58 -9.92
C GLN A 219 9.11 -24.63 -10.83
N ILE A 220 7.91 -25.02 -11.24
CA ILE A 220 7.18 -24.37 -12.34
C ILE A 220 5.83 -23.88 -11.85
N PHE A 221 5.54 -22.62 -12.15
CA PHE A 221 4.20 -22.04 -12.07
C PHE A 221 3.72 -21.74 -13.50
N LEU A 222 2.46 -22.09 -13.77
CA LEU A 222 1.76 -21.80 -15.02
C LEU A 222 0.45 -21.11 -14.66
N ASP A 223 0.24 -19.89 -15.15
CA ASP A 223 -1.00 -19.12 -14.95
C ASP A 223 -1.39 -19.00 -13.47
N GLY A 224 -0.38 -18.80 -12.61
CA GLY A 224 -0.55 -18.65 -11.16
C GLY A 224 -0.77 -19.96 -10.40
N GLN A 225 -0.91 -21.08 -11.13
CA GLN A 225 -0.99 -22.42 -10.56
C GLN A 225 0.41 -23.02 -10.42
N TYR A 226 0.70 -23.54 -9.23
CA TYR A 226 1.90 -24.34 -9.02
C TYR A 226 1.76 -25.72 -9.67
N ILE A 227 2.64 -26.03 -10.61
CA ILE A 227 2.66 -27.31 -11.35
C ILE A 227 3.57 -28.32 -10.66
N GLY A 228 4.77 -27.88 -10.23
CA GLY A 228 5.77 -28.75 -9.62
C GLY A 228 7.07 -28.82 -10.42
N GLY A 229 7.71 -29.98 -10.41
CA GLY A 229 8.96 -30.23 -11.11
C GLY A 229 8.81 -30.51 -12.59
N TYR A 230 9.89 -30.98 -13.21
CA TYR A 230 9.90 -31.31 -14.64
C TYR A 230 8.91 -32.44 -14.97
N ALA A 231 8.85 -33.49 -14.14
CA ALA A 231 7.98 -34.64 -14.38
C ALA A 231 6.49 -34.23 -14.35
N GLU A 232 6.11 -33.41 -13.36
CA GLU A 232 4.76 -32.86 -13.25
C GLU A 232 4.45 -31.92 -14.41
N PHE A 233 5.43 -31.14 -14.88
CA PHE A 233 5.25 -30.24 -16.01
C PHE A 233 5.01 -30.98 -17.34
N VAL A 234 5.81 -32.01 -17.66
CA VAL A 234 5.57 -32.79 -18.89
C VAL A 234 4.26 -33.56 -18.83
N THR A 235 3.90 -34.07 -17.65
CA THR A 235 2.60 -34.74 -17.40
C THR A 235 1.44 -33.76 -17.61
N HIS A 236 1.55 -32.55 -17.07
CA HIS A 236 0.55 -31.50 -17.23
C HIS A 236 0.36 -31.08 -18.69
N LEU A 237 1.44 -31.11 -19.50
CA LEU A 237 1.39 -30.80 -20.93
C LEU A 237 1.03 -32.00 -21.82
N GLY A 238 0.88 -33.20 -21.28
CA GLY A 238 0.62 -34.43 -22.05
C GLY A 238 1.79 -34.85 -22.94
N ILE A 239 3.04 -34.57 -22.55
CA ILE A 239 4.25 -34.86 -23.32
C ILE A 239 5.00 -36.03 -22.65
N PRO A 240 5.57 -36.99 -23.41
CA PRO A 240 6.44 -38.01 -22.85
C PRO A 240 7.70 -37.39 -22.20
N SER A 241 8.10 -37.89 -21.03
CA SER A 241 9.35 -37.49 -20.39
C SER A 241 10.55 -37.97 -21.21
N HIS A 242 11.51 -37.07 -21.45
CA HIS A 242 12.80 -37.40 -22.08
C HIS A 242 13.86 -37.88 -21.08
N PHE A 243 13.51 -37.93 -19.80
CA PHE A 243 14.36 -38.48 -18.74
C PHE A 243 13.66 -39.67 -18.11
N ASN A 244 14.36 -40.81 -18.09
CA ASN A 244 14.02 -41.98 -17.29
C ASN A 244 14.43 -41.76 -15.83
#